data_AF-A4WYY6-F1
#
_entry.id   AF-A4WYY6-F1
#
_cell.length_a   1.000
_cell.length_b   1.000
_cell.length_c   1.000
_cell.angle_alpha   90.00
_cell.angle_beta   90.00
_cell.angle_gamma   90.00
#
_symmetry.space_group_name_H-M   'P 1'
#
loop_
_entity.id
_entity.type
_entity.pdbx_description
1 polymer ?
#
loop_
_entity_poly.entity_id
_entity_poly.type
_entity_poly.pdbx_seq_one_letter_code
_entity_poly.pdbx_strand_id
1 'polypeptide(L)'
;MAGGKYPVRSDKGFAASASGKFLRVFSTEDDRVGTLSSKGAQSPTRIRVVYSDDAAVEVTFGARSQYLEIASGAAQTQPADTPVYIPTKEVLSLVRGIGHPKHDRATVEMIFDDGYVNLAKLLVQPGSDEEATGSIKDPRLSNVIRKLVDLVGGRYRLRDDGGFNFEPGRYEEKAKPKTDPSRSESQTARAYQDSTQTRFVSSGSQSFPTGMTAEGYRKIGVLHRLLSNGSINPGETGVLLWDEPEANLNPKLMKEVVQILLELSRNGQQIVVATHDYVLLKWLDLLMDKKGKEDHVRYHVLQRREEDGRMSVYSTDDYGQLVATGISKTFGELYEAEIERSLKGIAL
;
A
#
# COMPACT_ATOMS: atom_id res chain seq x y z
N MET A 1 -26.41 7.11 -4.38
CA MET A 1 -27.18 6.33 -3.39
C MET A 1 -26.22 5.84 -2.33
N ALA A 2 -26.28 6.45 -1.14
CA ALA A 2 -25.66 5.92 0.07
C ALA A 2 -26.73 5.05 0.76
N GLY A 3 -26.39 3.81 1.09
CA GLY A 3 -27.32 2.83 1.63
C GLY A 3 -26.71 1.44 1.52
N GLY A 4 -26.02 1.04 2.59
CA GLY A 4 -25.33 -0.23 2.69
C GLY A 4 -26.25 -1.43 2.42
N LYS A 5 -25.79 -2.26 1.49
CA LYS A 5 -25.91 -3.72 1.44
C LYS A 5 -25.16 -4.13 0.18
N TYR A 6 -24.00 -4.75 0.34
CA TYR A 6 -23.40 -5.46 -0.78
C TYR A 6 -24.45 -6.47 -1.29
N PRO A 7 -24.73 -6.54 -2.61
CA PRO A 7 -25.66 -7.52 -3.13
C PRO A 7 -25.25 -8.93 -2.67
N VAL A 8 -26.23 -9.79 -2.41
CA VAL A 8 -25.98 -11.17 -1.97
C VAL A 8 -25.07 -11.83 -3.01
N ARG A 9 -24.01 -12.53 -2.58
CA ARG A 9 -22.98 -13.06 -3.48
C ARG A 9 -23.50 -14.01 -4.57
N SER A 10 -24.69 -14.57 -4.40
CA SER A 10 -25.40 -15.40 -5.37
C SER A 10 -26.17 -14.62 -6.45
N ASP A 11 -26.29 -13.29 -6.33
CA ASP A 11 -27.02 -12.47 -7.30
C ASP A 11 -26.16 -12.15 -8.53
N LYS A 12 -26.82 -12.18 -9.69
CA LYS A 12 -26.25 -11.68 -10.96
C LYS A 12 -25.73 -10.24 -10.82
N GLY A 13 -26.30 -9.44 -9.91
CA GLY A 13 -25.86 -8.07 -9.59
C GLY A 13 -24.49 -8.00 -8.89
N PHE A 14 -24.15 -8.96 -8.02
CA PHE A 14 -22.82 -9.03 -7.42
C PHE A 14 -21.76 -9.44 -8.45
N ALA A 15 -22.04 -10.50 -9.21
CA ALA A 15 -21.15 -10.95 -10.28
C ALA A 15 -20.91 -9.85 -11.33
N ALA A 16 -21.95 -9.12 -11.73
CA ALA A 16 -21.82 -7.98 -12.64
C ALA A 16 -20.98 -6.83 -12.05
N SER A 17 -21.21 -6.47 -10.78
CA SER A 17 -20.44 -5.44 -10.08
C SER A 17 -18.96 -5.82 -9.91
N ALA A 18 -18.69 -7.04 -9.44
CA ALA A 18 -17.34 -7.57 -9.27
C ALA A 18 -16.60 -7.69 -10.62
N SER A 19 -17.30 -8.14 -11.67
CA SER A 19 -16.74 -8.16 -13.03
C SER A 19 -16.42 -6.76 -13.51
N GLY A 20 -17.31 -5.78 -13.31
CA GLY A 20 -17.05 -4.38 -13.67
C GLY A 20 -15.83 -3.81 -12.96
N LYS A 21 -15.60 -4.17 -11.69
CA LYS A 21 -14.37 -3.81 -10.96
C LYS A 21 -13.12 -4.44 -11.58
N PHE A 22 -13.13 -5.73 -11.89
CA PHE A 22 -12.02 -6.40 -12.57
C PHE A 22 -11.70 -5.77 -13.92
N LEU A 23 -12.72 -5.54 -14.75
CA LEU A 23 -12.56 -4.91 -16.06
C LEU A 23 -11.92 -3.53 -15.95
N ARG A 24 -12.32 -2.75 -14.94
CA ARG A 24 -11.75 -1.42 -14.70
C ARG A 24 -10.37 -1.40 -14.05
N VAL A 25 -9.99 -2.43 -13.30
CA VAL A 25 -8.64 -2.53 -12.74
C VAL A 25 -7.64 -2.96 -13.80
N PHE A 26 -8.02 -3.92 -14.67
CA PHE A 26 -7.15 -4.43 -15.71
C PHE A 26 -7.31 -3.73 -17.07
N SER A 27 -8.22 -2.75 -17.17
CA SER A 27 -8.54 -1.97 -18.37
C SER A 27 -8.55 -2.80 -19.65
N THR A 28 -9.39 -3.84 -19.69
CA THR A 28 -9.39 -4.77 -20.82
C THR A 28 -9.98 -4.13 -22.08
N GLU A 29 -9.30 -4.28 -23.22
CA GLU A 29 -9.62 -3.56 -24.48
C GLU A 29 -11.05 -3.82 -25.00
N ASP A 30 -11.62 -4.99 -24.69
CA ASP A 30 -12.93 -5.43 -25.18
C ASP A 30 -14.03 -5.39 -24.11
N ASP A 31 -13.78 -4.86 -22.92
CA ASP A 31 -14.69 -4.94 -21.76
C ASP A 31 -15.13 -6.39 -21.45
N ARG A 32 -14.20 -7.34 -21.60
CA ARG A 32 -14.41 -8.78 -21.34
C ARG A 32 -13.32 -9.35 -20.44
N VAL A 33 -13.73 -10.07 -19.40
CA VAL A 33 -12.79 -10.71 -18.46
C VAL A 33 -12.01 -11.85 -19.11
N GLY A 34 -12.54 -12.46 -20.17
CA GLY A 34 -11.88 -13.54 -20.91
C GLY A 34 -10.54 -13.15 -21.53
N THR A 35 -10.30 -11.85 -21.75
CA THR A 35 -9.01 -11.32 -22.21
C THR A 35 -7.87 -11.56 -21.20
N LEU A 36 -8.21 -11.74 -19.91
CA LEU A 36 -7.26 -12.05 -18.84
C LEU A 36 -6.85 -13.53 -18.80
N SER A 37 -7.54 -14.40 -19.55
CA SER A 37 -7.15 -15.80 -19.66
C SER A 37 -5.86 -15.95 -20.48
N SER A 38 -5.02 -16.92 -20.12
CA SER A 38 -3.83 -17.25 -20.91
C SER A 38 -4.21 -17.57 -22.35
N LYS A 39 -3.47 -17.00 -23.31
CA LYS A 39 -3.67 -17.27 -24.74
C LYS A 39 -3.56 -18.78 -25.00
N GLY A 40 -4.54 -19.33 -25.72
CA GLY A 40 -4.59 -20.75 -26.09
C GLY A 40 -5.02 -21.71 -24.96
N ALA A 41 -5.41 -21.21 -23.78
CA ALA A 41 -5.89 -22.05 -22.70
C ALA A 41 -7.16 -22.81 -23.10
N GLN A 42 -7.15 -24.13 -22.91
CA GLN A 42 -8.30 -25.01 -23.17
C GLN A 42 -9.19 -25.19 -21.93
N SER A 43 -8.67 -24.90 -20.75
CA SER A 43 -9.41 -24.92 -19.48
C SER A 43 -9.73 -23.50 -19.00
N PRO A 44 -10.84 -23.31 -18.26
CA PRO A 44 -11.13 -22.04 -17.61
C PRO A 44 -10.00 -21.59 -16.68
N THR A 45 -9.82 -20.28 -16.59
CA THR A 45 -9.01 -19.65 -15.54
C THR A 45 -9.77 -19.73 -14.23
N ARG A 46 -9.04 -20.04 -13.14
CA ARG A 46 -9.59 -20.15 -11.79
C ARG A 46 -8.80 -19.27 -10.85
N ILE A 47 -9.50 -18.43 -10.10
CA ILE A 47 -8.97 -17.65 -8.98
C ILE A 47 -9.60 -18.22 -7.72
N ARG A 48 -8.79 -18.53 -6.72
CA ARG A 48 -9.26 -19.01 -5.43
C ARG A 48 -8.72 -18.11 -4.32
N VAL A 49 -9.62 -17.50 -3.57
CA VAL A 49 -9.31 -16.75 -2.36
C VAL A 49 -9.61 -17.65 -1.18
N VAL A 50 -8.62 -17.87 -0.32
CA VAL A 50 -8.75 -18.69 0.90
C VAL A 50 -8.53 -17.78 2.10
N TYR A 51 -9.48 -17.78 3.02
CA TYR A 51 -9.45 -17.00 4.25
C TYR A 51 -8.81 -17.81 5.39
N SER A 52 -8.50 -17.16 6.51
CA SER A 52 -7.85 -17.79 7.67
C SER A 52 -8.70 -18.86 8.36
N ASP A 53 -10.01 -18.87 8.12
CA ASP A 53 -10.97 -19.86 8.62
C ASP A 53 -11.22 -21.01 7.63
N ASP A 54 -10.33 -21.19 6.65
CA ASP A 54 -10.43 -22.13 5.53
C ASP A 54 -11.63 -21.93 4.59
N ALA A 55 -12.44 -20.87 4.82
CA ALA A 55 -13.45 -20.48 3.86
C ALA A 55 -12.77 -20.14 2.54
N ALA A 56 -13.44 -20.47 1.43
CA ALA A 56 -12.92 -20.17 0.11
C ALA A 56 -13.98 -19.56 -0.79
N VAL A 57 -13.55 -18.60 -1.61
CA VAL A 57 -14.30 -18.08 -2.74
C VAL A 57 -13.56 -18.48 -4.00
N GLU A 58 -14.26 -19.18 -4.89
CA GLU A 58 -13.73 -19.55 -6.20
C GLU A 58 -14.39 -18.68 -7.28
N VAL A 59 -13.57 -18.16 -8.17
CA VAL A 59 -13.98 -17.37 -9.33
C VAL A 59 -13.43 -18.04 -10.57
N THR A 60 -14.28 -18.25 -11.57
CA THR A 60 -13.92 -18.87 -12.84
C THR A 60 -14.30 -18.00 -14.02
N PHE A 61 -13.51 -18.08 -15.09
CA PHE A 61 -13.84 -17.48 -16.38
C PHE A 61 -13.03 -18.16 -17.49
N GLY A 62 -13.62 -18.28 -18.68
CA GLY A 62 -12.93 -18.76 -19.88
C GLY A 62 -12.53 -17.62 -20.82
N ALA A 63 -11.79 -17.94 -21.87
CA ALA A 63 -11.30 -16.97 -22.85
C ALA A 63 -12.41 -16.17 -23.57
N ARG A 64 -13.66 -16.66 -23.56
CA ARG A 64 -14.82 -15.99 -24.17
C ARG A 64 -15.78 -15.35 -23.15
N SER A 65 -15.46 -15.43 -21.86
CA SER A 65 -16.34 -14.92 -20.80
C SER A 65 -16.37 -13.39 -20.82
N GLN A 66 -17.57 -12.81 -20.81
CA GLN A 66 -17.76 -11.38 -20.61
C GLN A 66 -17.64 -11.01 -19.14
N TYR A 67 -18.19 -11.85 -18.25
CA TYR A 67 -18.24 -11.64 -16.81
C TYR A 67 -17.65 -12.84 -16.06
N LEU A 68 -17.27 -12.60 -14.80
CA LEU A 68 -16.79 -13.62 -13.87
C LEU A 68 -17.94 -14.53 -13.42
N GLU A 69 -17.66 -15.81 -13.27
CA GLU A 69 -18.51 -16.75 -12.56
C GLU A 69 -17.99 -16.90 -11.13
N ILE A 70 -18.78 -16.51 -10.14
CA ILE A 70 -18.39 -16.58 -8.74
C ILE A 70 -19.17 -17.72 -8.10
N ALA A 71 -18.46 -18.78 -7.71
CA ALA A 71 -19.07 -19.85 -6.94
C ALA A 71 -19.51 -19.28 -5.58
N SER A 72 -20.78 -19.47 -5.23
CA SER A 72 -21.35 -18.98 -3.96
C SER A 72 -20.76 -19.75 -2.78
N GLY A 73 -19.55 -19.39 -2.36
CA GLY A 73 -18.98 -19.79 -1.08
C GLY A 73 -19.53 -18.91 0.04
N ALA A 74 -19.89 -19.54 1.16
CA ALA A 74 -20.54 -18.95 2.34
C ALA A 74 -19.65 -17.97 3.15
N ALA A 75 -18.75 -17.25 2.52
CA ALA A 75 -17.94 -16.26 3.22
C ALA A 75 -18.78 -14.99 3.46
N GLN A 76 -19.25 -14.83 4.69
CA GLN A 76 -19.71 -13.53 5.19
C GLN A 76 -18.46 -12.68 5.43
N THR A 77 -18.12 -11.80 4.48
CA THR A 77 -17.10 -10.77 4.76
C THR A 77 -17.62 -9.89 5.88
N GLN A 78 -16.88 -9.83 6.99
CA GLN A 78 -17.16 -8.84 8.02
C GLN A 78 -16.89 -7.44 7.44
N PRO A 79 -17.62 -6.40 7.89
CA PRO A 79 -17.46 -5.04 7.38
C PRO A 79 -16.06 -4.42 7.57
N ALA A 80 -15.17 -5.05 8.36
CA ALA A 80 -13.84 -4.54 8.72
C ALA A 80 -12.78 -4.67 7.61
N ASP A 81 -13.01 -5.48 6.58
CA ASP A 81 -11.97 -5.92 5.64
C ASP A 81 -11.84 -5.04 4.38
N THR A 82 -11.91 -3.71 4.47
CA THR A 82 -11.68 -2.89 3.26
C THR A 82 -10.19 -2.90 2.92
N PRO A 83 -9.75 -3.51 1.80
CA PRO A 83 -8.35 -3.48 1.41
C PRO A 83 -7.99 -2.09 0.88
N VAL A 84 -6.72 -1.72 1.05
CA VAL A 84 -6.17 -0.48 0.50
C VAL A 84 -5.13 -0.84 -0.55
N TYR A 85 -5.30 -0.29 -1.75
CA TYR A 85 -4.33 -0.46 -2.85
C TYR A 85 -3.61 0.85 -3.14
N ILE A 86 -2.28 0.82 -3.09
CA ILE A 86 -1.41 1.93 -3.48
C ILE A 86 -0.71 1.54 -4.79
N PRO A 87 -1.01 2.22 -5.91
CA PRO A 87 -0.42 1.89 -7.20
C PRO A 87 1.00 2.46 -7.35
N THR A 88 1.64 2.05 -8.44
CA THR A 88 3.00 2.42 -8.83
C THR A 88 3.22 3.92 -9.03
N LYS A 89 2.22 4.70 -9.49
CA LYS A 89 2.35 6.15 -9.70
C LYS A 89 1.70 6.95 -8.58
N GLU A 90 2.21 8.16 -8.37
CA GLU A 90 1.61 9.06 -7.38
C GLU A 90 0.20 9.53 -7.79
N VAL A 91 -0.70 9.62 -6.82
CA VAL A 91 -2.08 10.09 -7.03
C VAL A 91 -2.36 11.43 -6.34
N LEU A 92 -1.54 11.86 -5.37
CA LEU A 92 -1.82 13.02 -4.52
C LEU A 92 -2.04 14.30 -5.33
N SER A 93 -1.23 14.53 -6.37
CA SER A 93 -1.38 15.71 -7.23
C SER A 93 -2.64 15.66 -8.10
N LEU A 94 -3.19 14.46 -8.31
CA LEU A 94 -4.29 14.17 -9.23
C LEU A 94 -5.65 14.14 -8.51
N VAL A 95 -5.67 13.97 -7.18
CA VAL A 95 -6.90 13.85 -6.38
C VAL A 95 -7.89 14.98 -6.68
N ARG A 96 -7.41 16.22 -6.77
CA ARG A 96 -8.25 17.38 -7.09
C ARG A 96 -9.00 17.19 -8.41
N GLY A 97 -8.31 16.71 -9.44
CA GLY A 97 -8.88 16.51 -10.77
C GLY A 97 -9.87 15.34 -10.79
N ILE A 98 -9.48 14.20 -10.20
CA ILE A 98 -10.31 12.99 -10.11
C ILE A 98 -11.59 13.26 -9.31
N GLY A 99 -11.51 14.04 -8.23
CA GLY A 99 -12.63 14.36 -7.35
C GLY A 99 -13.43 15.60 -7.73
N HIS A 100 -13.03 16.36 -8.76
CA HIS A 100 -13.64 17.67 -9.04
C HIS A 100 -15.12 17.51 -9.44
N PRO A 101 -16.09 18.24 -8.87
CA PRO A 101 -17.52 18.05 -9.19
C PRO A 101 -17.90 18.24 -10.67
N LYS A 102 -17.07 18.96 -11.44
CA LYS A 102 -17.26 19.23 -12.87
C LYS A 102 -16.39 18.38 -13.79
N HIS A 103 -15.69 17.35 -13.29
CA HIS A 103 -14.93 16.48 -14.18
C HIS A 103 -15.88 15.69 -15.09
N ASP A 104 -15.43 15.37 -16.30
CA ASP A 104 -16.11 14.39 -17.13
C ASP A 104 -15.73 12.98 -16.66
N ARG A 105 -16.73 12.23 -16.16
CA ARG A 105 -16.49 10.93 -15.55
C ARG A 105 -15.93 9.91 -16.54
N ALA A 106 -16.44 9.90 -17.78
CA ALA A 106 -15.99 8.97 -18.80
C ALA A 106 -14.50 9.19 -19.11
N THR A 107 -14.07 10.44 -19.23
CA THR A 107 -12.67 10.82 -19.45
C THR A 107 -11.77 10.37 -18.28
N VAL A 108 -12.20 10.57 -17.03
CA VAL A 108 -11.44 10.09 -15.86
C VAL A 108 -11.31 8.57 -15.85
N GLU A 109 -12.39 7.85 -16.16
CA GLU A 109 -12.40 6.39 -16.19
C GLU A 109 -11.62 5.80 -17.39
N MET A 110 -11.37 6.59 -18.45
CA MET A 110 -10.46 6.22 -19.55
C MET A 110 -8.97 6.39 -19.20
N ILE A 111 -8.64 7.36 -18.34
CA ILE A 111 -7.26 7.68 -17.97
C ILE A 111 -6.81 6.85 -16.77
N PHE A 112 -7.70 6.61 -15.82
CA PHE A 112 -7.39 6.00 -14.53
C PHE A 112 -8.18 4.72 -14.30
N ASP A 113 -7.45 3.64 -13.96
CA ASP A 113 -8.05 2.43 -13.45
C ASP A 113 -8.80 2.69 -12.12
N ASP A 114 -9.61 1.72 -11.70
CA ASP A 114 -10.43 1.85 -10.48
C ASP A 114 -9.59 1.94 -9.20
N GLY A 115 -8.33 1.47 -9.21
CA GLY A 115 -7.39 1.59 -8.10
C GLY A 115 -7.05 3.05 -7.78
N TYR A 116 -6.68 3.84 -8.79
CA TYR A 116 -6.41 5.28 -8.61
C TYR A 116 -7.65 6.04 -8.14
N VAL A 117 -8.82 5.74 -8.72
CA VAL A 117 -10.08 6.40 -8.35
C VAL A 117 -10.51 6.04 -6.92
N ASN A 118 -10.30 4.79 -6.50
CA ASN A 118 -10.55 4.37 -5.12
C ASN A 118 -9.60 5.07 -4.15
N LEU A 119 -8.30 5.03 -4.43
CA LEU A 119 -7.30 5.67 -3.58
C LEU A 119 -7.55 7.17 -3.42
N ALA A 120 -7.91 7.88 -4.49
CA ALA A 120 -8.27 9.30 -4.41
C ALA A 120 -9.45 9.56 -3.46
N LYS A 121 -10.45 8.68 -3.42
CA LYS A 121 -11.59 8.77 -2.49
C LYS A 121 -11.17 8.52 -1.04
N LEU A 122 -10.27 7.58 -0.81
CA LEU A 122 -9.72 7.32 0.53
C LEU A 122 -8.93 8.52 1.05
N LEU A 123 -8.12 9.15 0.19
CA LEU A 123 -7.26 10.28 0.58
C LEU A 123 -8.05 11.51 1.04
N VAL A 124 -9.22 11.79 0.46
CA VAL A 124 -10.06 12.95 0.83
C VAL A 124 -10.95 12.70 2.05
N GLN A 125 -10.94 11.49 2.63
CA GLN A 125 -11.68 11.24 3.86
C GLN A 125 -11.12 12.10 5.00
N PRO A 126 -11.98 12.66 5.87
CA PRO A 126 -11.55 13.47 7.01
C PRO A 126 -10.60 12.69 7.92
N GLY A 127 -9.56 13.36 8.42
CA GLY A 127 -8.54 12.72 9.24
C GLY A 127 -8.23 13.45 10.55
N SER A 128 -7.58 12.74 11.46
CA SER A 128 -7.16 13.28 12.77
C SER A 128 -6.11 14.39 12.66
N ASP A 129 -5.36 14.42 11.55
CA ASP A 129 -4.36 15.42 11.22
C ASP A 129 -4.94 16.79 10.83
N GLU A 130 -6.25 16.83 10.54
CA GLU A 130 -7.00 18.04 10.19
C GLU A 130 -7.62 18.76 11.40
N GLU A 131 -7.77 18.08 12.53
CA GLU A 131 -8.27 18.69 13.77
C GLU A 131 -7.33 19.81 14.22
N ALA A 132 -7.88 20.87 14.85
CA ALA A 132 -7.10 22.05 15.27
C ALA A 132 -5.93 21.70 16.22
N THR A 133 -6.02 20.56 16.90
CA THR A 133 -4.94 20.01 17.73
C THR A 133 -3.82 19.38 16.91
N GLY A 134 -4.10 18.86 15.71
CA GLY A 134 -3.13 18.15 14.85
C GLY A 134 -2.51 16.94 15.54
N SER A 135 -3.27 16.32 16.45
CA SER A 135 -2.80 15.26 17.33
C SER A 135 -3.07 13.88 16.76
N ILE A 136 -2.08 13.00 16.86
CA ILE A 136 -2.24 11.58 16.48
C ILE A 136 -3.12 10.90 17.54
N LYS A 137 -4.23 10.27 17.11
CA LYS A 137 -5.19 9.62 18.01
C LYS A 137 -4.77 8.23 18.46
N ASP A 138 -4.14 7.44 17.58
CA ASP A 138 -3.65 6.11 17.92
C ASP A 138 -2.17 6.16 18.32
N PRO A 139 -1.82 5.93 19.60
CA PRO A 139 -0.45 5.93 20.07
C PRO A 139 0.43 4.90 19.35
N ARG A 140 -0.13 3.77 18.89
CA ARG A 140 0.59 2.70 18.17
C ARG A 140 1.19 3.21 16.86
N LEU A 141 0.50 4.17 16.22
CA LEU A 141 0.90 4.73 14.93
C LEU A 141 1.75 6.00 15.06
N SER A 142 1.87 6.55 16.28
CA SER A 142 2.59 7.80 16.55
C SER A 142 4.02 7.78 16.01
N ASN A 143 4.75 6.70 16.26
CA ASN A 143 6.13 6.57 15.81
C ASN A 143 6.24 6.43 14.28
N VAL A 144 5.37 5.61 13.67
CA VAL A 144 5.31 5.43 12.21
C VAL A 144 5.00 6.75 11.50
N ILE A 145 3.96 7.46 11.95
CA ILE A 145 3.55 8.75 11.38
C ILE A 145 4.66 9.79 11.52
N ARG A 146 5.33 9.85 12.68
CA ARG A 146 6.46 10.76 12.88
C ARG A 146 7.60 10.44 11.92
N LYS A 147 8.01 9.18 11.80
CA LYS A 147 9.05 8.76 10.85
C LYS A 147 8.70 9.14 9.41
N LEU A 148 7.46 8.89 8.98
CA LEU A 148 7.00 9.26 7.64
C LEU A 148 7.14 10.76 7.36
N VAL A 149 6.74 11.59 8.31
CA VAL A 149 6.83 13.05 8.18
C VAL A 149 8.27 13.54 8.26
N ASP A 150 9.10 12.96 9.12
CA ASP A 150 10.52 13.29 9.23
C ASP A 150 11.30 12.92 7.94
N LEU A 151 10.94 11.82 7.29
CA LEU A 151 11.53 11.41 5.99
C LEU A 151 11.26 12.43 4.89
N VAL A 152 10.07 13.03 4.89
CA VAL A 152 9.65 13.98 3.87
C VAL A 152 9.99 15.43 4.26
N GLY A 153 10.17 15.70 5.56
CA GLY A 153 10.35 17.04 6.11
C GLY A 153 9.04 17.83 6.27
N GLY A 154 7.90 17.15 6.30
CA GLY A 154 6.58 17.76 6.38
C GLY A 154 5.44 16.81 6.08
N ARG A 155 4.22 17.35 6.01
CA ARG A 155 2.99 16.58 5.77
C ARG A 155 2.17 17.17 4.62
N TYR A 156 1.29 16.36 4.04
CA TYR A 156 0.33 16.85 3.05
C TYR A 156 -1.02 17.09 3.72
N ARG A 157 -1.57 18.30 3.59
CA ARG A 157 -2.90 18.64 4.11
C ARG A 157 -3.92 18.77 2.99
N LEU A 158 -5.09 18.19 3.23
CA LEU A 158 -6.25 18.39 2.38
C LEU A 158 -6.70 19.85 2.48
N ARG A 159 -7.09 20.41 1.33
CA ARG A 159 -7.69 21.74 1.20
C ARG A 159 -9.17 21.62 0.87
N ASP A 160 -9.91 22.69 1.13
CA ASP A 160 -11.35 22.78 0.85
C ASP A 160 -11.69 22.56 -0.63
N ASP A 161 -10.76 22.82 -1.54
CA ASP A 161 -10.93 22.60 -2.99
C ASP A 161 -10.70 21.15 -3.45
N GLY A 162 -10.51 20.21 -2.50
CA GLY A 162 -10.24 18.79 -2.77
C GLY A 162 -8.80 18.49 -3.21
N GLY A 163 -7.92 19.49 -3.22
CA GLY A 163 -6.50 19.33 -3.48
C GLY A 163 -5.67 19.20 -2.20
N PHE A 164 -4.37 18.98 -2.36
CA PHE A 164 -3.42 18.95 -1.25
C PHE A 164 -2.40 20.10 -1.36
N ASN A 165 -1.92 20.57 -0.21
CA ASN A 165 -0.69 21.34 -0.09
C ASN A 165 0.31 20.61 0.79
N PHE A 166 1.59 20.89 0.58
CA PHE A 166 2.65 20.45 1.45
C PHE A 166 2.91 21.50 2.54
N GLU A 167 2.88 21.06 3.79
CA GLU A 167 3.18 21.85 4.98
C GLU A 167 4.51 21.37 5.60
N PRO A 168 5.61 22.13 5.45
CA PRO A 168 6.91 21.75 6.01
C PRO A 168 6.91 21.83 7.53
N GLY A 169 7.42 20.79 8.20
CA GLY A 169 7.43 20.69 9.65
C GLY A 169 7.65 19.27 10.13
N ARG A 170 7.42 19.02 11.42
CA ARG A 170 7.62 17.71 12.05
C ARG A 170 6.64 17.47 13.18
N TYR A 171 6.50 16.21 13.59
CA TYR A 171 5.73 15.86 14.78
C TYR A 171 6.64 15.89 16.01
N GLU A 172 6.21 16.61 17.06
CA GLU A 172 6.90 16.68 18.34
C GLU A 172 6.02 16.07 19.45
N GLU A 173 6.63 15.30 20.36
CA GLU A 173 5.96 14.83 21.56
C GLU A 173 5.93 15.95 22.61
N LYS A 174 4.73 16.28 23.09
CA LYS A 174 4.52 17.25 24.17
C LYS A 174 3.72 16.61 25.29
N ALA A 175 3.91 17.05 26.53
CA ALA A 175 3.08 16.58 27.63
C ALA A 175 1.60 16.94 27.36
N LYS A 176 0.68 15.99 27.58
CA LYS A 176 -0.76 16.26 27.51
C LYS A 176 -1.11 17.45 28.43
N PRO A 177 -2.09 18.30 28.10
CA PRO A 177 -2.57 19.34 29.02
C PRO A 177 -3.01 18.76 30.36
N LYS A 178 -2.89 19.51 31.47
CA LYS A 178 -3.40 19.05 32.78
C LYS A 178 -4.92 18.86 32.81
N THR A 179 -5.63 19.46 31.86
CA THR A 179 -7.09 19.43 31.71
C THR A 179 -7.60 18.30 30.80
N ASP A 180 -6.71 17.47 30.27
CA ASP A 180 -7.10 16.36 29.39
C ASP A 180 -7.69 15.19 30.22
N PRO A 181 -8.95 14.79 30.00
CA PRO A 181 -9.63 13.75 30.78
C PRO A 181 -9.00 12.36 30.61
N SER A 182 -8.16 12.14 29.59
CA SER A 182 -7.41 10.89 29.38
C SER A 182 -6.07 10.85 30.13
N ARG A 183 -5.68 11.93 30.81
CA ARG A 183 -4.40 12.02 31.52
C ARG A 183 -4.48 11.35 32.89
N SER A 184 -3.86 10.18 33.02
CA SER A 184 -3.68 9.52 34.32
C SER A 184 -2.56 10.17 35.15
N GLU A 185 -2.84 10.52 36.40
CA GLU A 185 -1.86 11.15 37.31
C GLU A 185 -0.97 10.15 38.08
N SER A 186 -1.22 8.84 37.91
CA SER A 186 -0.51 7.78 38.62
C SER A 186 1.00 7.75 38.28
N GLN A 187 1.84 7.41 39.25
CA GLN A 187 3.30 7.30 39.05
C GLN A 187 3.69 6.29 37.96
N THR A 188 2.90 5.22 37.81
CA THR A 188 3.05 4.22 36.74
C THR A 188 2.65 4.78 35.37
N ALA A 189 1.57 5.55 35.25
CA ALA A 189 1.18 6.16 33.96
C ALA A 189 2.12 7.27 33.47
N ARG A 190 2.91 7.89 34.35
CA ARG A 190 3.98 8.82 33.98
C ARG A 190 5.17 8.14 33.31
N ALA A 191 5.33 6.82 33.50
CA ALA A 191 6.40 6.03 32.89
C ALA A 191 6.03 5.47 31.50
N TYR A 192 4.76 5.52 31.10
CA TYR A 192 4.26 5.07 29.80
C TYR A 192 3.77 6.28 28.96
N GLN A 193 3.62 6.11 27.64
CA GLN A 193 3.19 7.12 26.65
C GLN A 193 1.82 7.79 26.92
N ASP A 194 1.20 7.51 28.05
CA ASP A 194 -0.11 8.02 28.46
C ASP A 194 -0.08 9.51 28.87
N SER A 195 1.12 10.05 29.12
CA SER A 195 1.36 11.43 29.55
C SER A 195 1.71 12.40 28.42
N THR A 196 1.93 11.90 27.19
CA THR A 196 2.39 12.69 26.05
C THR A 196 1.41 12.61 24.88
N GLN A 197 1.34 13.69 24.10
CA GLN A 197 0.58 13.78 22.86
C GLN A 197 1.54 14.24 21.77
N THR A 198 1.49 13.55 20.63
CA THR A 198 2.28 13.91 19.45
C THR A 198 1.52 14.94 18.64
N ARG A 199 2.13 16.11 18.42
CA ARG A 199 1.53 17.25 17.71
C ARG A 199 2.44 17.74 16.60
N PHE A 200 1.85 18.06 15.45
CA PHE A 200 2.58 18.67 14.35
C PHE A 200 3.01 20.11 14.68
N VAL A 201 4.26 20.44 14.40
CA VAL A 201 4.84 21.77 14.53
C VAL A 201 5.36 22.19 13.15
N SER A 202 4.75 23.24 12.60
CA SER A 202 5.20 23.85 11.34
C SER A 202 6.58 24.46 11.52
N SER A 203 7.41 24.34 10.49
CA SER A 203 8.74 24.97 10.43
C SER A 203 8.69 26.51 10.27
N GLY A 204 7.50 27.10 10.12
CA GLY A 204 7.31 28.52 9.82
C GLY A 204 7.46 28.88 8.34
N SER A 205 7.85 27.92 7.49
CA SER A 205 7.87 28.08 6.03
C SER A 205 6.45 28.07 5.45
N GLN A 206 6.21 28.86 4.40
CA GLN A 206 4.93 28.88 3.71
C GLN A 206 4.62 27.50 3.08
N SER A 207 3.38 27.03 3.23
CA SER A 207 2.92 25.82 2.55
C SER A 207 2.92 26.03 1.04
N PHE A 208 3.26 24.99 0.27
CA PHE A 208 3.33 25.08 -1.19
C PHE A 208 2.58 23.94 -1.90
N PRO A 209 2.25 24.08 -3.20
CA PRO A 209 1.54 23.05 -3.95
C PRO A 209 2.27 21.69 -3.96
N THR A 210 1.52 20.60 -3.86
CA THR A 210 2.02 19.22 -3.93
C THR A 210 2.85 18.94 -5.19
N GLY A 211 2.56 19.62 -6.30
CA GLY A 211 3.35 19.51 -7.53
C GLY A 211 4.82 19.90 -7.39
N MET A 212 5.18 20.66 -6.36
CA MET A 212 6.55 21.12 -6.09
C MET A 212 7.36 20.17 -5.20
N THR A 213 6.78 19.07 -4.72
CA THR A 213 7.52 18.00 -4.02
C THR A 213 7.95 16.89 -4.99
N ALA A 214 8.99 16.15 -4.63
CA ALA A 214 9.42 14.97 -5.40
C ALA A 214 8.34 13.88 -5.38
N GLU A 215 8.21 13.13 -6.47
CA GLU A 215 7.20 12.07 -6.61
C GLU A 215 7.32 10.99 -5.52
N GLY A 216 8.55 10.57 -5.22
CA GLY A 216 8.80 9.63 -4.12
C GLY A 216 8.26 10.14 -2.77
N TYR A 217 8.40 11.44 -2.49
CA TYR A 217 7.88 12.04 -1.26
C TYR A 217 6.35 12.09 -1.24
N ARG A 218 5.71 12.21 -2.40
CA ARG A 218 4.26 12.12 -2.51
C ARG A 218 3.76 10.71 -2.19
N LYS A 219 4.45 9.65 -2.62
CA LYS A 219 4.09 8.28 -2.23
C LYS A 219 4.14 8.07 -0.71
N ILE A 220 5.19 8.57 -0.05
CA ILE A 220 5.28 8.53 1.41
C ILE A 220 4.14 9.34 2.05
N GLY A 221 3.81 10.49 1.46
CA GLY A 221 2.66 11.31 1.83
C GLY A 221 1.31 10.60 1.72
N VAL A 222 1.12 9.74 0.71
CA VAL A 222 -0.09 8.91 0.57
C VAL A 222 -0.24 8.00 1.79
N LEU A 223 0.82 7.29 2.19
CA LEU A 223 0.77 6.42 3.36
C LEU A 223 0.51 7.20 4.65
N HIS A 224 1.20 8.33 4.84
CA HIS A 224 0.96 9.24 5.97
C HIS A 224 -0.51 9.66 6.05
N ARG A 225 -1.10 10.05 4.93
CA ARG A 225 -2.49 10.50 4.87
C ARG A 225 -3.47 9.38 5.20
N LEU A 226 -3.28 8.20 4.62
CA LEU A 226 -4.15 7.03 4.86
C LEU A 226 -4.12 6.56 6.32
N LEU A 227 -2.95 6.63 6.97
CA LEU A 227 -2.83 6.35 8.41
C LEU A 227 -3.51 7.45 9.25
N SER A 228 -3.32 8.72 8.86
CA SER A 228 -3.85 9.86 9.63
C SER A 228 -5.38 9.98 9.57
N ASN A 229 -5.99 9.53 8.47
CA ASN A 229 -7.44 9.49 8.31
C ASN A 229 -8.10 8.15 8.64
N GLY A 230 -7.30 7.16 9.08
CA GLY A 230 -7.81 5.85 9.49
C GLY A 230 -8.26 4.95 8.34
N SER A 231 -8.02 5.34 7.08
CA SER A 231 -8.22 4.42 5.92
C SER A 231 -7.29 3.22 6.01
N ILE A 232 -6.13 3.37 6.67
CA ILE A 232 -5.29 2.28 7.16
C ILE A 232 -5.25 2.41 8.69
N ASN A 233 -5.77 1.39 9.38
CA ASN A 233 -5.70 1.25 10.83
C ASN A 233 -5.30 -0.20 11.17
N PRO A 234 -4.02 -0.45 11.49
CA PRO A 234 -3.52 -1.79 11.79
C PRO A 234 -4.35 -2.53 12.85
N GLY A 235 -4.76 -3.75 12.50
CA GLY A 235 -5.63 -4.60 13.30
C GLY A 235 -7.15 -4.36 13.13
N GLU A 236 -7.55 -3.30 12.42
CA GLU A 236 -8.96 -3.01 12.12
C GLU A 236 -9.27 -3.00 10.62
N THR A 237 -8.36 -2.50 9.78
CA THR A 237 -8.54 -2.43 8.33
C THR A 237 -8.02 -3.68 7.62
N GLY A 238 -8.52 -3.92 6.40
CA GLY A 238 -8.09 -5.03 5.55
C GLY A 238 -6.64 -4.92 5.06
N VAL A 239 -6.26 -5.82 4.16
CA VAL A 239 -4.89 -5.90 3.61
C VAL A 239 -4.45 -4.61 2.90
N LEU A 240 -3.21 -4.20 3.15
CA LEU A 240 -2.51 -3.17 2.38
C LEU A 240 -1.78 -3.81 1.21
N LEU A 241 -2.18 -3.47 -0.01
CA LEU A 241 -1.54 -3.87 -1.25
C LEU A 241 -0.73 -2.68 -1.77
N TRP A 242 0.59 -2.81 -1.88
CA TRP A 242 1.46 -1.74 -2.37
C TRP A 242 2.28 -2.20 -3.58
N ASP A 243 2.03 -1.60 -4.72
CA ASP A 243 2.72 -1.85 -5.98
C ASP A 243 3.93 -0.92 -6.16
N GLU A 244 5.11 -1.51 -6.31
CA GLU A 244 6.44 -0.88 -6.39
C GLU A 244 6.60 0.34 -5.46
N PRO A 245 6.59 0.12 -4.13
CA PRO A 245 6.87 1.19 -3.16
C PRO A 245 8.19 1.90 -3.44
N GLU A 246 9.19 1.20 -4.00
CA GLU A 246 10.49 1.71 -4.40
C GLU A 246 10.46 2.75 -5.52
N ALA A 247 9.44 2.71 -6.39
CA ALA A 247 9.51 3.45 -7.65
C ALA A 247 9.52 4.96 -7.37
N ASN A 248 10.49 5.67 -7.98
CA ASN A 248 10.76 7.09 -7.79
C ASN A 248 11.22 7.49 -6.37
N LEU A 249 11.62 6.54 -5.51
CA LEU A 249 12.28 6.82 -4.24
C LEU A 249 13.79 6.93 -4.38
N ASN A 250 14.39 7.76 -3.54
CA ASN A 250 15.84 7.78 -3.37
C ASN A 250 16.28 6.48 -2.66
N PRO A 251 17.31 5.75 -3.13
CA PRO A 251 17.80 4.53 -2.48
C PRO A 251 18.11 4.68 -0.98
N LYS A 252 18.52 5.86 -0.53
CA LYS A 252 18.78 6.14 0.89
C LYS A 252 17.53 6.01 1.77
N LEU A 253 16.33 6.19 1.20
CA LEU A 253 15.06 6.10 1.91
C LEU A 253 14.51 4.67 1.96
N MET A 254 15.07 3.74 1.17
CA MET A 254 14.56 2.38 1.06
C MET A 254 14.55 1.64 2.40
N LYS A 255 15.64 1.80 3.17
CA LYS A 255 15.77 1.24 4.50
C LYS A 255 14.62 1.69 5.42
N GLU A 256 14.31 2.98 5.38
CA GLU A 256 13.31 3.59 6.25
C GLU A 256 11.90 3.14 5.86
N VAL A 257 11.61 3.03 4.56
CA VAL A 257 10.35 2.45 4.06
C VAL A 257 10.19 1.02 4.56
N VAL A 258 11.23 0.19 4.44
CA VAL A 258 11.19 -1.19 4.96
C VAL A 258 10.93 -1.23 6.46
N GLN A 259 11.57 -0.36 7.25
CA GLN A 259 11.31 -0.28 8.69
C GLN A 259 9.86 0.10 9.00
N ILE A 260 9.27 1.01 8.23
CA ILE A 260 7.86 1.38 8.36
C ILE A 260 6.95 0.19 8.02
N LEU A 261 7.23 -0.56 6.95
CA LEU A 261 6.45 -1.74 6.57
C LEU A 261 6.47 -2.81 7.68
N LEU A 262 7.65 -3.10 8.25
CA LEU A 262 7.79 -4.03 9.38
C LEU A 262 7.05 -3.51 10.62
N GLU A 263 7.16 -2.22 10.94
CA GLU A 263 6.47 -1.63 12.09
C GLU A 263 4.95 -1.66 11.94
N LEU A 264 4.41 -1.38 10.74
CA LEU A 264 2.99 -1.55 10.44
C LEU A 264 2.55 -3.01 10.59
N SER A 265 3.36 -3.95 10.10
CA SER A 265 3.10 -5.38 10.21
C SER A 265 3.04 -5.86 11.66
N ARG A 266 3.99 -5.44 12.49
CA ARG A 266 4.01 -5.72 13.94
C ARG A 266 2.80 -5.13 14.67
N ASN A 267 2.22 -4.05 14.16
CA ASN A 267 0.97 -3.46 14.67
C ASN A 267 -0.31 -4.17 14.16
N GLY A 268 -0.17 -5.29 13.44
CA GLY A 268 -1.29 -6.12 12.98
C GLY A 268 -1.78 -5.80 11.58
N GLN A 269 -1.06 -4.98 10.80
CA GLN A 269 -1.40 -4.74 9.39
C GLN A 269 -0.89 -5.88 8.51
N GLN A 270 -1.77 -6.55 7.77
CA GLN A 270 -1.33 -7.42 6.68
C GLN A 270 -0.89 -6.56 5.49
N ILE A 271 0.30 -6.82 4.95
CA ILE A 271 0.86 -6.06 3.84
C ILE A 271 1.30 -7.04 2.75
N VAL A 272 0.95 -6.74 1.51
CA VAL A 272 1.41 -7.44 0.32
C VAL A 272 2.08 -6.41 -0.58
N VAL A 273 3.35 -6.66 -0.90
CA VAL A 273 4.16 -5.78 -1.75
C VAL A 273 4.45 -6.49 -3.07
N ALA A 274 4.19 -5.81 -4.18
CA ALA A 274 4.73 -6.18 -5.48
C ALA A 274 5.99 -5.36 -5.74
N THR A 275 7.10 -6.03 -6.03
CA THR A 275 8.41 -5.39 -6.21
C THR A 275 9.29 -6.25 -7.11
N HIS A 276 10.22 -5.59 -7.80
CA HIS A 276 11.32 -6.22 -8.50
C HIS A 276 12.69 -5.71 -8.01
N ASP A 277 12.70 -4.91 -6.94
CA ASP A 277 13.89 -4.21 -6.47
C ASP A 277 14.69 -5.03 -5.45
N TYR A 278 15.93 -5.32 -5.81
CA TYR A 278 16.85 -6.06 -4.95
C TYR A 278 17.13 -5.34 -3.63
N VAL A 279 17.25 -4.01 -3.64
CA VAL A 279 17.66 -3.23 -2.47
C VAL A 279 16.57 -3.29 -1.40
N LEU A 280 15.30 -3.15 -1.79
CA LEU A 280 14.15 -3.30 -0.91
C LEU A 280 14.09 -4.72 -0.31
N LEU A 281 14.20 -5.75 -1.15
CA LEU A 281 14.20 -7.14 -0.70
C LEU A 281 15.36 -7.42 0.27
N LYS A 282 16.54 -6.87 0.00
CA LYS A 282 17.71 -7.06 0.86
C LYS A 282 17.56 -6.34 2.19
N TRP A 283 17.00 -5.13 2.21
CA TRP A 283 16.70 -4.44 3.46
C TRP A 283 15.65 -5.18 4.29
N LEU A 284 14.62 -5.77 3.66
CA LEU A 284 13.65 -6.63 4.36
C LEU A 284 14.36 -7.78 5.06
N ASP A 285 15.24 -8.49 4.34
CA ASP A 285 16.01 -9.61 4.89
C ASP A 285 16.93 -9.22 6.06
N LEU A 286 17.55 -8.04 5.98
CA LEU A 286 18.49 -7.55 6.98
C LEU A 286 17.81 -6.95 8.22
N LEU A 287 16.60 -6.39 8.08
CA LEU A 287 15.89 -5.68 9.15
C LEU A 287 14.84 -6.54 9.87
N MET A 288 14.37 -7.62 9.25
CA MET A 288 13.41 -8.52 9.89
C MET A 288 14.03 -9.22 11.12
N ASP A 289 13.28 -9.29 12.21
CA ASP A 289 13.71 -10.00 13.42
C ASP A 289 13.53 -11.52 13.26
N LYS A 290 14.61 -12.16 12.82
CA LYS A 290 14.68 -13.62 12.67
C LYS A 290 14.70 -14.37 14.00
N LYS A 291 15.04 -13.70 15.12
CA LYS A 291 15.27 -14.34 16.43
C LYS A 291 14.05 -14.28 17.33
N GLY A 292 13.33 -13.15 17.34
CA GLY A 292 12.12 -12.93 18.13
C GLY A 292 10.84 -13.56 17.55
N LYS A 293 10.84 -13.94 16.26
CA LYS A 293 9.69 -14.47 15.50
C LYS A 293 8.49 -13.51 15.39
N GLU A 294 8.66 -12.22 15.68
CA GLU A 294 7.56 -11.24 15.51
C GLU A 294 7.33 -10.88 14.05
N ASP A 295 8.37 -10.93 13.20
CA ASP A 295 8.24 -10.67 11.78
C ASP A 295 8.03 -11.97 10.98
N HIS A 296 6.99 -11.98 10.16
CA HIS A 296 6.74 -13.06 9.20
C HIS A 296 6.73 -12.50 7.77
N VAL A 297 7.80 -12.76 7.03
CA VAL A 297 7.94 -12.37 5.62
C VAL A 297 7.97 -13.63 4.77
N ARG A 298 7.00 -13.74 3.86
CA ARG A 298 6.97 -14.79 2.83
C ARG A 298 7.15 -14.16 1.46
N TYR A 299 8.06 -14.73 0.68
CA TYR A 299 8.32 -14.33 -0.70
C TYR A 299 7.54 -15.22 -1.65
N HIS A 300 6.87 -14.61 -2.63
CA HIS A 300 6.23 -15.29 -3.73
C HIS A 300 6.91 -14.88 -5.03
N VAL A 301 7.62 -15.81 -5.66
CA VAL A 301 8.38 -15.52 -6.87
C VAL A 301 7.60 -15.98 -8.08
N LEU A 302 7.29 -15.04 -8.96
CA LEU A 302 6.65 -15.29 -10.24
C LEU A 302 7.71 -15.34 -11.32
N GLN A 303 7.88 -16.48 -11.97
CA GLN A 303 8.88 -16.66 -13.02
C GLN A 303 8.31 -17.42 -14.22
N ARG A 304 8.78 -17.08 -15.41
CA ARG A 304 8.47 -17.80 -16.64
C ARG A 304 9.42 -18.99 -16.76
N ARG A 305 8.87 -20.20 -16.92
CA ARG A 305 9.67 -21.41 -17.17
C ARG A 305 10.30 -21.35 -18.55
N GLU A 306 11.58 -21.69 -18.65
CA GLU A 306 12.30 -21.69 -19.92
C GLU A 306 11.78 -22.76 -20.90
N GLU A 307 11.36 -23.92 -20.38
CA GLU A 307 10.93 -25.07 -21.19
C GLU A 307 9.68 -24.81 -22.04
N ASP A 308 8.63 -24.23 -21.44
CA ASP A 308 7.31 -24.10 -22.07
C ASP A 308 6.76 -22.67 -22.05
N GLY A 309 7.54 -21.71 -21.53
CA GLY A 309 7.14 -20.32 -21.43
C GLY A 309 5.97 -20.06 -20.46
N ARG A 310 5.53 -21.05 -19.67
CA ARG A 310 4.43 -20.87 -18.71
C ARG A 310 4.91 -20.15 -17.46
N MET A 311 4.01 -19.38 -16.85
CA MET A 311 4.27 -18.78 -15.55
C MET A 311 4.23 -19.85 -14.47
N SER A 312 5.14 -19.73 -13.51
CA SER A 312 5.18 -20.55 -12.31
C SER A 312 5.35 -19.66 -11.09
N VAL A 313 4.81 -20.12 -9.96
CA VAL A 313 5.02 -19.49 -8.67
C VAL A 313 5.72 -20.47 -7.76
N TYR A 314 6.72 -20.00 -7.03
CA TYR A 314 7.23 -20.70 -5.85
C TYR A 314 7.21 -19.75 -4.67
N SER A 315 7.04 -20.30 -3.47
CA SER A 315 6.97 -19.51 -2.24
C SER A 315 8.03 -19.98 -1.27
N THR A 316 8.66 -19.06 -0.55
CA THR A 316 9.68 -19.36 0.45
C THR A 316 9.69 -18.30 1.54
N ASP A 317 10.08 -18.69 2.75
CA ASP A 317 10.27 -17.79 3.88
C ASP A 317 11.75 -17.41 4.04
N ASP A 318 12.63 -17.94 3.18
CA ASP A 318 14.07 -17.73 3.19
C ASP A 318 14.53 -16.89 1.99
N TYR A 319 15.03 -15.69 2.26
CA TYR A 319 15.60 -14.79 1.25
C TYR A 319 16.76 -15.45 0.47
N GLY A 320 17.55 -16.32 1.11
CA GLY A 320 18.64 -17.05 0.46
C GLY A 320 18.18 -17.96 -0.68
N GLN A 321 16.89 -18.31 -0.73
CA GLN A 321 16.31 -19.11 -1.82
C GLN A 321 15.83 -18.26 -3.00
N LEU A 322 16.05 -16.94 -2.97
CA LEU A 322 15.79 -16.03 -4.09
C LEU A 322 16.98 -15.93 -5.07
N VAL A 323 18.07 -16.66 -4.81
CA VAL A 323 19.36 -16.62 -5.52
C VAL A 323 19.26 -17.00 -7.01
N ALA A 324 18.18 -17.66 -7.44
CA ALA A 324 17.96 -18.07 -8.83
C ALA A 324 16.90 -17.23 -9.58
N THR A 325 16.52 -16.06 -9.05
CA THR A 325 15.57 -15.18 -9.74
C THR A 325 16.27 -14.29 -10.77
N GLY A 326 15.54 -13.83 -11.79
CA GLY A 326 16.07 -12.86 -12.77
C GLY A 326 16.63 -11.59 -12.14
N ILE A 327 16.08 -11.18 -10.99
CA ILE A 327 16.55 -10.03 -10.19
C ILE A 327 17.94 -10.33 -9.61
N SER A 328 18.10 -11.47 -8.91
CA SER A 328 19.38 -11.86 -8.32
C SER A 328 20.46 -12.07 -9.39
N LYS A 329 20.10 -12.60 -10.56
CA LYS A 329 21.03 -12.80 -11.67
C LYS A 329 21.56 -11.46 -12.22
N THR A 330 20.66 -10.53 -12.52
CA THR A 330 21.03 -9.20 -13.07
C THR A 330 21.90 -8.41 -12.09
N PHE A 331 21.59 -8.45 -10.79
CA PHE A 331 22.43 -7.81 -9.76
C PHE A 331 23.76 -8.53 -9.55
N GLY A 332 23.78 -9.87 -9.64
CA GLY A 332 25.00 -10.67 -9.62
C GLY A 332 25.95 -10.27 -10.75
N GLU A 333 25.45 -10.16 -11.98
CA GLU A 333 26.21 -9.69 -13.15
C GLU A 333 26.80 -8.28 -12.93
N LEU A 334 26.03 -7.37 -12.31
CA LEU A 334 26.49 -6.02 -12.02
C LEU A 334 27.60 -6.01 -10.95
N TYR A 335 27.48 -6.84 -9.91
CA TYR A 335 28.49 -6.97 -8.85
C TYR A 335 29.77 -7.65 -9.38
N GLU A 336 29.64 -8.68 -10.22
CA GLU A 336 30.76 -9.32 -10.91
C GLU A 336 31.50 -8.33 -11.80
N ALA A 337 30.78 -7.49 -12.56
CA ALA A 337 31.37 -6.44 -13.38
C ALA A 337 32.14 -5.39 -12.53
N GLU A 338 31.64 -5.04 -11.35
CA GLU A 338 32.32 -4.14 -10.41
C GLU A 338 33.59 -4.78 -9.81
N ILE A 339 33.53 -6.07 -9.43
CA ILE A 339 34.69 -6.84 -8.99
C ILE A 339 35.73 -6.91 -10.10
N GLU A 340 35.34 -7.24 -11.33
CA GLU A 340 36.25 -7.30 -12.47
C GLU A 340 36.94 -5.96 -12.71
N ARG A 341 36.19 -4.85 -12.66
CA ARG A 341 36.77 -3.50 -12.79
C ARG A 341 37.77 -3.22 -11.66
N SER A 342 37.43 -3.59 -10.42
CA SER A 342 38.28 -3.37 -9.25
C SER A 342 39.56 -4.22 -9.30
N LEU A 343 39.47 -5.46 -9.77
CA LEU A 343 40.61 -6.37 -9.97
C LEU A 343 41.50 -5.92 -11.14
N LYS A 344 40.91 -5.41 -12.24
CA LYS A 344 41.65 -4.83 -13.38
C LYS A 344 42.30 -3.48 -13.05
N GLY A 345 41.93 -2.86 -11.93
CA GLY A 345 42.47 -1.57 -11.44
C GLY A 345 43.67 -1.68 -10.50
N ILE A 346 44.18 -2.88 -10.20
CA ILE A 346 45.44 -3.08 -9.47
C ILE A 346 46.54 -3.44 -10.48
N ALA A 347 46.94 -2.45 -11.27
CA ALA A 347 48.24 -2.41 -11.91
C ALA A 347 48.79 -1.01 -11.65
N LEU A 348 49.54 -0.87 -10.55
CA LEU A 348 50.39 0.30 -10.28
C LEU A 348 51.67 0.19 -11.10
#